data_AF-A0A3S1N747-F1
#
_entry.id   AF-A0A3S1N747-F1
#
_cell.length_a   1.000
_cell.length_b   1.000
_cell.length_c   1.000
_cell.angle_alpha   90.00
_cell.angle_beta   90.00
_cell.angle_gamma   90.00
#
_symmetry.space_group_name_H-M   'P 1'
#
loop_
_entity.id
_entity.type
_entity.pdbx_description
1 polymer ?
#
loop_
_entity_poly.entity_id
_entity_poly.type
_entity_poly.pdbx_seq_one_letter_code
_entity_poly.pdbx_strand_id
1 'polypeptide(L)'
;MRINLRGPWLVAAAALPYLKASGRGRVINISSQAGVVAIEEHAAYGASKAALINLTKVMAIEWAKFGITANAIAPTVVETPMALVGWSGEKGEKARRDIPVGRFARPAEIAAAARYLASEDRNHQWGGPHGRWRLQRKIEASPLAVS
;
A
#
# COMPACT_ATOMS: atom_id res chain seq x y z
N MET A 1 -7.67 -12.43 -7.42
CA MET A 1 -8.82 -11.65 -6.89
C MET A 1 -9.27 -12.08 -5.49
N ARG A 2 -9.64 -13.35 -5.22
CA ARG A 2 -10.17 -13.77 -3.90
C ARG A 2 -9.27 -13.42 -2.71
N ILE A 3 -7.96 -13.68 -2.83
CA ILE A 3 -7.01 -13.44 -1.74
C ILE A 3 -6.63 -11.96 -1.66
N ASN A 4 -6.12 -11.39 -2.75
CA ASN A 4 -5.51 -10.05 -2.73
C ASN A 4 -6.50 -8.88 -2.70
N LEU A 5 -7.79 -9.10 -3.01
CA LEU A 5 -8.80 -8.03 -3.04
C LEU A 5 -9.95 -8.34 -2.09
N ARG A 6 -10.64 -9.48 -2.30
CA ARG A 6 -11.81 -9.82 -1.49
C ARG A 6 -11.46 -10.06 -0.03
N GLY A 7 -10.34 -10.72 0.27
CA GLY A 7 -9.86 -10.91 1.65
C GLY A 7 -9.71 -9.60 2.42
N PRO A 8 -8.87 -8.65 1.97
CA PRO A 8 -8.72 -7.34 2.59
C PRO A 8 -10.04 -6.58 2.76
N TRP A 9 -10.91 -6.61 1.72
CA TRP A 9 -12.23 -5.98 1.82
C TRP A 9 -13.07 -6.56 2.94
N LEU A 10 -13.20 -7.89 3.02
CA LEU A 10 -14.03 -8.55 4.03
C LEU A 10 -13.53 -8.28 5.44
N VAL A 11 -12.21 -8.31 5.65
CA VAL A 11 -11.60 -7.98 6.95
C VAL A 11 -11.89 -6.52 7.33
N ALA A 12 -11.66 -5.58 6.41
CA ALA A 12 -11.89 -4.17 6.67
C ALA A 12 -13.38 -3.87 6.95
N ALA A 13 -14.29 -4.46 6.16
CA ALA A 13 -15.73 -4.30 6.33
C ALA A 13 -16.21 -4.88 7.68
N ALA A 14 -15.73 -6.06 8.07
CA ALA A 14 -16.05 -6.66 9.35
C ALA A 14 -15.47 -5.86 10.54
N ALA A 15 -14.31 -5.23 10.36
CA ALA A 15 -13.67 -4.40 11.38
C ALA A 15 -14.32 -3.01 11.53
N LEU A 16 -15.11 -2.55 10.55
CA LEU A 16 -15.63 -1.19 10.49
C LEU A 16 -16.37 -0.72 11.76
N PRO A 17 -17.24 -1.52 12.42
CA PRO A 17 -17.88 -1.10 13.67
C PRO A 17 -16.87 -0.79 14.78
N TYR A 18 -15.83 -1.61 14.92
CA TYR A 18 -14.77 -1.45 15.91
C TYR A 18 -13.86 -0.26 15.59
N LEU A 19 -13.55 -0.07 14.29
CA LEU A 19 -12.78 1.09 13.84
C LEU A 19 -13.53 2.39 14.13
N LYS A 20 -14.85 2.43 13.94
CA LYS A 20 -15.70 3.58 14.32
C LYS A 20 -15.68 3.82 15.82
N ALA A 21 -15.85 2.76 16.62
CA ALA A 21 -15.85 2.85 18.08
C ALA A 21 -14.49 3.30 18.66
N SER A 22 -13.38 2.98 17.99
CA SER A 22 -12.03 3.37 18.45
C SER A 22 -11.78 4.89 18.45
N GLY A 23 -12.58 5.68 17.72
CA GLY A 23 -12.35 7.11 17.50
C GLY A 23 -11.11 7.44 16.66
N ARG A 24 -10.29 6.44 16.30
CA ARG A 24 -9.04 6.61 15.56
C ARG A 24 -8.67 5.35 14.75
N GLY A 25 -9.55 4.96 13.83
CA GLY A 25 -9.30 3.79 12.99
C GLY A 25 -8.16 4.00 11.99
N ARG A 26 -7.39 2.94 11.74
CA ARG A 26 -6.32 2.89 10.71
C ARG A 26 -6.45 1.61 9.91
N VAL A 27 -6.58 1.74 8.59
CA VAL A 27 -6.57 0.62 7.65
C VAL A 27 -5.34 0.76 6.77
N ILE A 28 -4.47 -0.25 6.78
CA ILE A 28 -3.24 -0.25 6.00
C ILE A 28 -3.22 -1.52 5.15
N ASN A 29 -3.40 -1.36 3.84
CA ASN A 29 -3.37 -2.46 2.89
C ASN A 29 -1.96 -2.63 2.32
N ILE A 30 -1.47 -3.86 2.28
CA ILE A 30 -0.21 -4.20 1.61
C ILE A 30 -0.51 -4.55 0.16
N SER A 31 -0.24 -3.60 -0.75
CA SER A 31 -0.36 -3.76 -2.19
C SER A 31 0.96 -4.25 -2.82
N SER A 32 1.33 -3.72 -3.98
CA SER A 32 2.56 -4.00 -4.74
C SER A 32 2.81 -2.88 -5.74
N GLN A 33 4.07 -2.62 -6.09
CA GLN A 33 4.48 -1.82 -7.24
C GLN A 33 3.79 -2.31 -8.54
N ALA A 34 3.57 -3.62 -8.68
CA ALA A 34 2.85 -4.22 -9.80
C ALA A 34 1.39 -3.73 -9.94
N GLY A 35 0.83 -3.06 -8.92
CA GLY A 35 -0.47 -2.41 -8.98
C GLY A 35 -0.44 -0.96 -9.47
N VAL A 36 0.76 -0.40 -9.66
CA VAL A 36 0.99 0.99 -10.09
C VAL A 36 1.62 1.04 -11.48
N VAL A 37 2.58 0.16 -11.75
CA VAL A 37 3.26 0.05 -13.04
C VAL A 37 3.11 -1.36 -13.61
N ALA A 38 3.24 -1.47 -14.94
CA ALA A 38 3.24 -2.76 -15.62
C ALA A 38 4.54 -3.52 -15.33
N ILE A 39 4.42 -4.81 -15.01
CA ILE A 39 5.52 -5.74 -14.84
C ILE A 39 5.16 -6.99 -15.63
N GLU A 40 6.09 -7.46 -16.46
CA GLU A 40 5.92 -8.67 -17.27
C GLU A 40 5.60 -9.88 -16.37
N GLU A 41 4.81 -10.83 -16.87
CA GLU A 41 4.35 -12.04 -16.15
C GLU A 41 3.46 -11.79 -14.90
N HIS A 42 3.06 -10.54 -14.61
CA HIS A 42 2.28 -10.21 -13.41
C HIS A 42 0.82 -9.87 -13.68
N ALA A 43 0.24 -10.18 -14.83
CA ALA A 43 -1.11 -9.71 -15.23
C ALA A 43 -2.20 -9.89 -14.14
N ALA A 44 -2.42 -11.12 -13.67
CA ALA A 44 -3.45 -11.39 -12.66
C ALA A 44 -3.10 -10.80 -11.27
N TYR A 45 -1.82 -10.83 -10.89
CA TYR A 45 -1.35 -10.31 -9.62
C TYR A 45 -1.43 -8.78 -9.58
N GLY A 46 -0.86 -8.12 -10.58
CA GLY A 46 -0.87 -6.67 -10.80
C GLY A 46 -2.30 -6.13 -10.86
N ALA A 47 -3.19 -6.74 -11.66
CA ALA A 47 -4.60 -6.36 -11.68
C ALA A 47 -5.25 -6.44 -10.29
N SER A 48 -4.97 -7.50 -9.52
CA SER A 48 -5.51 -7.63 -8.17
C SER A 48 -4.97 -6.59 -7.18
N LYS A 49 -3.72 -6.16 -7.35
CA LYS A 49 -3.05 -5.16 -6.50
C LYS A 49 -3.45 -3.72 -6.89
N ALA A 50 -3.67 -3.46 -8.18
CA ALA A 50 -4.28 -2.22 -8.67
C ALA A 50 -5.70 -2.04 -8.12
N ALA A 51 -6.50 -3.11 -8.15
CA ALA A 51 -7.84 -3.09 -7.57
C ALA A 51 -7.82 -2.81 -6.06
N LEU A 52 -6.85 -3.39 -5.33
CA LEU A 52 -6.68 -3.11 -3.89
C LEU A 52 -6.30 -1.64 -3.62
N ILE A 53 -5.46 -1.04 -4.46
CA ILE A 53 -5.13 0.39 -4.38
C ILE A 53 -6.39 1.23 -4.57
N ASN A 54 -7.17 0.94 -5.61
CA ASN A 54 -8.41 1.68 -5.86
C ASN A 54 -9.43 1.51 -4.71
N LEU A 55 -9.61 0.29 -4.22
CA LEU A 55 -10.46 0.01 -3.05
C LEU A 55 -10.03 0.85 -1.83
N THR A 56 -8.72 0.94 -1.60
CA THR A 56 -8.16 1.74 -0.50
C THR A 56 -8.50 3.22 -0.63
N LYS A 57 -8.44 3.78 -1.85
CA LYS A 57 -8.83 5.17 -2.13
C LYS A 57 -10.30 5.43 -1.81
N VAL A 58 -11.18 4.50 -2.19
CA VAL A 58 -12.62 4.60 -1.89
C VAL A 58 -12.86 4.54 -0.39
N MET A 59 -12.28 3.56 0.32
CA MET A 59 -12.39 3.47 1.79
C MET A 59 -11.89 4.74 2.48
N ALA A 60 -10.80 5.34 2.01
CA ALA A 60 -10.25 6.55 2.60
C ALA A 60 -11.25 7.72 2.55
N ILE A 61 -11.95 7.90 1.43
CA ILE A 61 -12.93 8.98 1.28
C ILE A 61 -14.22 8.67 2.05
N GLU A 62 -14.73 7.44 1.95
CA GLU A 62 -16.00 7.07 2.57
C GLU A 62 -15.93 6.98 4.10
N TRP A 63 -14.78 6.56 4.64
CA TRP A 63 -14.62 6.31 6.06
C TRP A 63 -13.97 7.48 6.82
N ALA A 64 -13.49 8.50 6.11
CA ALA A 64 -12.95 9.73 6.70
C ALA A 64 -13.94 10.40 7.66
N LYS A 65 -15.25 10.39 7.35
CA LYS A 65 -16.29 10.96 8.23
C LYS A 65 -16.40 10.28 9.61
N PHE A 66 -15.77 9.12 9.78
CA PHE A 66 -15.69 8.39 11.04
C PHE A 66 -14.33 8.52 11.73
N GLY A 67 -13.45 9.41 11.26
CA GLY A 67 -12.09 9.54 11.79
C GLY A 67 -11.16 8.38 11.41
N ILE A 68 -11.52 7.60 10.39
CA ILE A 68 -10.74 6.45 9.91
C ILE A 68 -9.91 6.86 8.70
N THR A 69 -8.62 6.54 8.69
CA THR A 69 -7.77 6.69 7.50
C THR A 69 -7.50 5.33 6.86
N ALA A 70 -7.53 5.25 5.53
CA ALA A 70 -7.12 4.07 4.78
C ALA A 70 -5.94 4.42 3.86
N ASN A 71 -4.88 3.61 3.89
CA ASN A 71 -3.67 3.81 3.07
C ASN A 71 -3.19 2.47 2.50
N ALA A 72 -2.50 2.53 1.37
CA ALA A 72 -1.89 1.35 0.75
C ALA A 72 -0.37 1.55 0.70
N ILE A 73 0.38 0.52 1.09
CA ILE A 73 1.81 0.44 0.87
C ILE A 73 2.01 -0.41 -0.38
N ALA A 74 2.80 0.05 -1.35
CA ALA A 74 3.07 -0.66 -2.59
C ALA A 74 4.57 -0.98 -2.70
N PRO A 75 5.06 -2.06 -2.05
CA PRO A 75 6.47 -2.43 -2.12
C PRO A 75 6.87 -2.88 -3.52
N THR A 76 8.16 -2.72 -3.83
CA THR A 76 8.83 -3.44 -4.91
C THR A 76 9.16 -4.87 -4.42
N VAL A 77 10.36 -5.39 -4.66
CA VAL A 77 10.81 -6.66 -4.07
C VAL A 77 11.29 -6.44 -2.64
N VAL A 78 10.82 -7.28 -1.71
CA VAL A 78 11.19 -7.26 -0.29
C VAL A 78 11.91 -8.55 0.06
N GLU A 79 13.01 -8.47 0.81
CA GLU A 79 13.87 -9.58 1.27
C GLU A 79 13.14 -10.49 2.26
N THR A 80 12.23 -11.30 1.72
CA THR A 80 11.52 -12.35 2.44
C THR A 80 12.02 -13.70 1.94
N PRO A 81 11.90 -14.79 2.73
CA PRO A 81 12.32 -16.13 2.29
C PRO A 81 11.71 -16.51 0.92
N MET A 82 10.43 -16.20 0.71
CA MET A 82 9.74 -16.42 -0.56
C MET A 82 10.34 -15.61 -1.71
N ALA A 83 10.66 -14.33 -1.49
CA ALA A 83 11.24 -13.49 -2.53
C ALA A 83 12.68 -13.89 -2.86
N LEU A 84 13.47 -14.32 -1.87
CA LEU A 84 14.85 -14.78 -2.12
C LEU A 84 14.90 -16.02 -3.02
N VAL A 85 13.89 -16.89 -2.91
CA VAL A 85 13.70 -18.01 -3.85
C VAL A 85 13.13 -17.51 -5.18
N GLY A 86 12.07 -16.70 -5.14
CA GLY A 86 11.36 -16.20 -6.32
C GLY A 86 12.19 -15.27 -7.21
N TRP A 87 13.24 -14.66 -6.67
CA TRP A 87 14.15 -13.74 -7.34
C TRP A 87 15.61 -14.22 -7.24
N SER A 88 15.86 -15.52 -7.20
CA SER A 88 17.21 -16.07 -7.27
C SER A 88 17.80 -15.98 -8.69
N GLY A 89 19.13 -15.98 -8.78
CA GLY A 89 19.85 -16.01 -10.06
C GLY A 89 19.82 -14.69 -10.82
N GLU A 90 20.04 -14.75 -12.12
CA GLU A 90 20.26 -13.57 -12.97
C GLU A 90 19.12 -12.55 -12.92
N LYS A 91 17.85 -13.00 -12.85
CA LYS A 91 16.69 -12.11 -12.71
C LYS A 91 16.75 -11.26 -11.44
N GLY A 92 17.24 -11.83 -10.34
CA GLY A 92 17.40 -11.13 -9.07
C GLY A 92 18.51 -10.11 -9.13
N GLU A 93 19.65 -10.51 -9.70
CA GLU A 93 20.78 -9.61 -9.89
C GLU A 93 20.43 -8.45 -10.82
N LYS A 94 19.69 -8.72 -11.91
CA LYS A 94 19.16 -7.68 -12.79
C LYS A 94 18.20 -6.76 -12.03
N ALA A 95 17.22 -7.31 -11.33
CA ALA A 95 16.27 -6.51 -10.56
C ALA A 95 16.97 -5.61 -9.51
N ARG A 96 18.02 -6.09 -8.85
CA ARG A 96 18.81 -5.25 -7.91
C ARG A 96 19.56 -4.13 -8.62
N ARG A 97 20.13 -4.39 -9.81
CA ARG A 97 20.79 -3.36 -10.62
C ARG A 97 19.83 -2.28 -11.13
N ASP A 98 18.62 -2.69 -11.51
CA ASP A 98 17.59 -1.79 -12.03
C ASP A 98 16.93 -0.95 -10.91
N ILE A 99 17.08 -1.36 -9.65
CA ILE A 99 16.62 -0.57 -8.50
C ILE A 99 17.67 0.51 -8.20
N PRO A 100 17.30 1.82 -8.13
CA PRO A 100 18.27 2.90 -7.92
C PRO A 100 19.13 2.77 -6.66
N VAL A 101 18.59 2.17 -5.59
CA VAL A 101 19.33 1.91 -4.33
C VAL A 101 20.20 0.63 -4.39
N GLY A 102 20.16 -0.11 -5.49
CA GLY A 102 21.00 -1.28 -5.73
C GLY A 102 20.61 -2.55 -4.93
N ARG A 103 19.47 -2.56 -4.25
CA ARG A 103 19.05 -3.66 -3.37
C ARG A 103 17.54 -3.80 -3.25
N PHE A 104 17.10 -4.95 -2.76
CA PHE A 104 15.72 -5.16 -2.34
C PHE A 104 15.43 -4.44 -1.02
N ALA A 105 14.15 -4.14 -0.80
CA ALA A 105 13.70 -3.54 0.45
C ALA A 105 13.74 -4.58 1.58
N ARG A 106 14.00 -4.15 2.80
CA ARG A 106 13.99 -4.99 3.99
C ARG A 106 12.59 -5.02 4.60
N PRO A 107 12.15 -6.12 5.22
CA PRO A 107 10.88 -6.16 5.95
C PRO A 107 10.72 -5.03 6.97
N ALA A 108 11.82 -4.63 7.63
CA ALA A 108 11.84 -3.53 8.59
C ALA A 108 11.46 -2.17 7.96
N GLU A 109 11.78 -1.93 6.68
CA GLU A 109 11.42 -0.69 5.98
C GLU A 109 9.91 -0.65 5.72
N ILE A 110 9.31 -1.79 5.38
CA ILE A 110 7.85 -1.91 5.22
C ILE A 110 7.14 -1.76 6.57
N ALA A 111 7.69 -2.35 7.63
CA ALA A 111 7.17 -2.20 9.00
C ALA A 111 7.24 -0.75 9.48
N ALA A 112 8.34 -0.03 9.18
CA ALA A 112 8.48 1.39 9.51
C ALA A 112 7.43 2.25 8.78
N ALA A 113 7.18 1.98 7.50
CA ALA A 113 6.13 2.65 6.74
C ALA A 113 4.73 2.37 7.31
N ALA A 114 4.44 1.12 7.67
CA ALA A 114 3.17 0.75 8.31
C ALA A 114 3.00 1.44 9.67
N ARG A 115 4.05 1.44 10.51
CA ARG A 115 4.05 2.15 11.80
C ARG A 115 3.80 3.64 11.61
N TYR A 116 4.44 4.25 10.63
CA TYR A 116 4.23 5.67 10.31
C TYR A 116 2.76 5.95 9.93
N LEU A 117 2.18 5.14 9.06
CA LEU A 117 0.76 5.28 8.66
C LEU A 117 -0.22 4.97 9.80
N ALA A 118 0.18 4.17 10.77
CA ALA A 118 -0.62 3.87 11.95
C ALA A 118 -0.54 4.96 13.04
N SER A 119 0.45 5.84 12.99
CA SER A 119 0.70 6.85 14.03
C SER A 119 -0.34 7.98 14.07
N GLU A 120 -0.32 8.76 15.16
CA GLU A 120 -1.33 9.78 15.48
C GLU A 120 -1.27 11.03 14.58
N ASP A 121 -0.11 11.36 14.03
CA ASP A 121 0.21 12.64 13.37
C ASP A 121 -0.62 12.95 12.11
N ARG A 122 -1.50 12.05 11.68
CA ARG A 122 -2.31 12.18 10.46
C ARG A 122 -3.79 12.48 10.70
N ASN A 123 -4.20 12.79 11.93
CA ASN A 123 -5.55 13.33 12.19
C ASN A 123 -5.78 14.76 11.65
N HIS A 124 -4.79 15.38 10.99
CA HIS A 124 -4.85 16.80 10.63
C HIS A 124 -5.90 17.11 9.55
N GLN A 125 -7.01 17.72 10.01
CA GLN A 125 -7.91 18.65 9.31
C GLN A 125 -8.53 18.18 7.99
N TRP A 126 -9.61 17.40 8.09
CA TRP A 126 -10.57 17.26 7.00
C TRP A 126 -11.78 18.18 7.22
N GLY A 127 -11.57 19.48 7.06
CA GLY A 127 -12.58 20.52 7.33
C GLY A 127 -12.91 21.44 6.16
N GLY A 128 -12.47 21.15 4.94
CA GLY A 128 -12.73 22.03 3.79
C GLY A 128 -12.91 21.28 2.46
N PRO A 129 -13.70 21.82 1.52
CA PRO A 129 -14.00 21.19 0.23
C PRO A 129 -12.75 20.88 -0.62
N HIS A 130 -11.64 21.56 -0.37
CA HIS A 130 -10.35 21.36 -1.07
C HIS A 130 -9.35 20.46 -0.34
N GLY A 131 -9.61 20.04 0.90
CA GLY A 131 -8.76 19.10 1.64
C GLY A 131 -8.80 17.67 1.05
N ARG A 132 -9.81 17.40 0.21
CA ARG A 132 -10.11 16.08 -0.34
C ARG A 132 -9.01 15.41 -1.13
N TRP A 133 -8.23 16.21 -1.86
CA TRP A 133 -7.39 15.72 -2.95
C TRP A 133 -5.88 15.87 -2.68
N ARG A 134 -5.48 16.56 -1.59
CA ARG A 134 -4.06 16.92 -1.39
C ARG A 134 -3.18 15.76 -0.90
N LEU A 135 -3.73 14.77 -0.19
CA LEU A 135 -2.91 13.65 0.32
C LEU A 135 -2.74 12.51 -0.68
N GLN A 136 -3.69 12.35 -1.63
CA GLN A 136 -3.68 11.27 -2.62
C GLN A 136 -2.43 11.34 -3.51
N ARG A 137 -1.96 12.55 -3.83
CA ARG A 137 -0.72 12.78 -4.58
C ARG A 137 0.57 12.41 -3.84
N LYS A 138 0.58 12.38 -2.51
CA LYS A 138 1.83 12.13 -1.74
C LYS A 138 2.15 10.65 -1.55
N ILE A 139 1.18 9.74 -1.71
CA ILE A 139 1.41 8.28 -1.57
C ILE A 139 1.75 7.63 -2.92
N GLU A 140 1.33 8.24 -4.03
CA GLU A 140 1.64 7.77 -5.38
C GLU A 140 3.06 8.15 -5.83
N ALA A 141 3.68 9.17 -5.21
CA ALA A 141 5.01 9.65 -5.53
C ALA A 141 5.96 9.50 -4.33
N SER A 142 6.43 8.27 -4.09
CA SER A 142 7.79 8.15 -3.56
C SER A 142 8.75 8.35 -4.74
N PRO A 143 9.70 9.30 -4.69
CA PRO A 143 10.59 9.64 -5.81
C PRO A 143 11.61 8.54 -6.17
N LEU A 144 11.37 7.28 -5.79
CA LEU A 144 12.21 6.13 -6.13
C LEU A 144 11.79 5.45 -7.45
N ALA A 145 10.94 6.08 -8.25
CA ALA A 145 10.39 5.53 -9.49
C ALA A 145 10.63 6.43 -10.71
N VAL A 146 11.76 7.16 -10.77
CA VAL A 146 12.34 7.66 -12.04
C VAL A 146 13.84 7.85 -11.85
N SER A 147 14.63 6.87 -12.29
CA SER A 147 15.98 7.01 -12.86
C SER A 147 16.35 5.71 -13.53
#